data_AF-A0A7C5FT90-F1
#
_entry.id   AF-A0A7C5FT90-F1
#
_cell.length_a   1.000
_cell.length_b   1.000
_cell.length_c   1.000
_cell.angle_alpha   90.00
_cell.angle_beta   90.00
_cell.angle_gamma   90.00
#
_symmetry.space_group_name_H-M   'P 1'
#
loop_
_entity.id
_entity.type
_entity.pdbx_description
1 polymer ?
#
loop_
_entity_poly.entity_id
_entity_poly.type
_entity_poly.pdbx_seq_one_letter_code
_entity_poly.pdbx_strand_id
1 'polypeptide(L)'
;MRVIPLLLILCIAISAPVLAARVVTTPVIHQMTVYQAYPGSSSARTTDAALNECWLGYLPQSGDVISSVPGILCIDPGCQSWCNYVGAAQQVDPTVSYTIKNTTLVKVTPNHVQCKMDGDTEILPSHTITQQGTPNIRLWWPLMYEIPGTTFTLTILYGTPTLFDDDGPGPNPPAWVHVEQWIWTVGIDFESLSDTLELFHELPFGQDEVPLISDEPLYEALQLKLAAAGAAYNSGDLALASFMLADFELEVMDACIDSSPSFPNPTGPGTGIANSEENPACCKLMIDVEFLLQFTGIGQPKK
;
A
#
# COMPACT_ATOMS: atom_id res chain seq x y z
N MET A 1 36.34 -39.09 40.23
CA MET A 1 36.49 -38.29 38.98
C MET A 1 35.24 -38.22 38.09
N ARG A 2 34.12 -38.93 38.34
CA ARG A 2 32.93 -38.87 37.45
C ARG A 2 32.02 -37.63 37.61
N VAL A 3 32.21 -36.83 38.66
CA VAL A 3 31.34 -35.67 38.98
C VAL A 3 31.68 -34.42 38.13
N ILE A 4 32.96 -34.21 37.81
CA ILE A 4 33.45 -33.06 37.05
C ILE A 4 32.85 -32.96 35.63
N PRO A 5 32.84 -34.01 34.78
CA PRO A 5 32.25 -33.91 33.44
C PRO A 5 30.75 -33.65 33.47
N LEU A 6 30.04 -34.14 34.50
CA LEU A 6 28.60 -33.98 34.64
C LEU A 6 28.24 -32.53 35.04
N LEU A 7 29.05 -31.90 35.89
CA LEU A 7 28.99 -30.47 36.18
C LEU A 7 29.26 -29.60 34.94
N LEU A 8 30.26 -29.94 34.13
CA LEU A 8 30.57 -29.22 32.89
C LEU A 8 29.41 -29.26 31.88
N ILE A 9 28.82 -30.43 31.66
CA ILE A 9 27.64 -30.59 30.79
C ILE A 9 26.46 -29.78 31.32
N LEU A 10 26.23 -29.80 32.63
CA LEU A 10 25.15 -29.02 33.27
C LEU A 10 25.38 -27.50 33.11
N CYS A 11 26.61 -27.02 33.31
CA CYS A 11 26.96 -25.61 33.09
C CYS A 11 26.74 -25.18 31.63
N ILE A 12 27.09 -26.01 30.65
CA ILE A 12 26.85 -25.73 29.23
C ILE A 12 25.33 -25.72 28.92
N ALA A 13 24.59 -26.69 29.44
CA ALA A 13 23.14 -26.79 29.23
C ALA A 13 22.36 -25.63 29.89
N ILE A 14 22.84 -25.08 31.00
CA ILE A 14 22.23 -23.91 31.67
C ILE A 14 22.70 -22.59 31.02
N SER A 15 23.92 -22.51 30.48
CA SER A 15 24.43 -21.27 29.86
C SER A 15 23.92 -21.03 28.44
N ALA A 16 23.61 -22.09 27.68
CA ALA A 16 23.07 -21.95 26.32
C ALA A 16 21.73 -21.16 26.25
N PRO A 17 20.71 -21.42 27.10
CA PRO A 17 19.51 -20.57 27.18
C PRO A 17 19.82 -19.13 27.58
N VAL A 18 20.77 -18.89 28.48
CA VAL A 18 21.13 -17.54 28.96
C VAL A 18 21.82 -16.72 27.87
N LEU A 19 22.56 -17.35 26.97
CA LEU A 19 23.13 -16.70 25.80
C LEU A 19 22.08 -16.43 24.71
N ALA A 20 21.12 -17.35 24.50
CA ALA A 20 20.03 -17.15 23.55
C ALA A 20 19.02 -16.07 23.99
N ALA A 21 18.67 -16.03 25.27
CA ALA A 21 17.78 -15.02 25.85
C ALA A 21 18.37 -13.59 25.82
N ARG A 22 19.68 -13.45 25.59
CA ARG A 22 20.38 -12.15 25.59
C ARG A 22 20.32 -11.39 24.26
N VAL A 23 19.56 -11.90 23.29
CA VAL A 23 19.50 -11.38 21.90
C VAL A 23 18.05 -11.19 21.41
N VAL A 24 17.05 -11.48 22.24
CA VAL A 24 15.63 -11.25 21.90
C VAL A 24 15.21 -9.86 22.40
N THR A 25 15.52 -8.83 21.60
CA THR A 25 14.90 -7.51 21.74
C THR A 25 13.56 -7.50 21.01
N THR A 26 12.49 -7.05 21.66
CA THR A 26 11.20 -6.86 20.98
C THR A 26 11.36 -5.68 20.03
N PRO A 27 11.03 -5.82 18.72
CA PRO A 27 11.13 -4.67 17.83
C PRO A 27 10.15 -3.57 18.26
N VAL A 28 10.59 -2.32 18.17
CA VAL A 28 9.66 -1.18 18.23
C VAL A 28 8.95 -1.13 16.87
N ILE A 29 7.62 -1.26 16.87
CA ILE A 29 6.82 -1.40 15.64
C ILE A 29 6.04 -0.10 15.38
N HIS A 30 6.24 0.45 14.19
CA HIS A 30 5.50 1.58 13.64
C HIS A 30 4.60 1.06 12.51
N GLN A 31 3.28 1.23 12.62
CA GLN A 31 2.32 0.79 11.60
C GLN A 31 1.63 1.99 10.95
N MET A 32 1.54 1.98 9.61
CA MET A 32 0.93 3.03 8.80
C MET A 32 0.11 2.41 7.67
N THR A 33 -0.96 3.11 7.27
CA THR A 33 -1.68 2.83 6.02
C THR A 33 -1.15 3.74 4.92
N VAL A 34 -1.03 3.21 3.70
CA VAL A 34 -0.76 3.97 2.48
C VAL A 34 -1.82 3.62 1.42
N TYR A 35 -2.06 4.54 0.49
CA TYR A 35 -3.15 4.41 -0.49
C TYR A 35 -2.61 4.40 -1.93
N GLN A 36 -3.41 3.84 -2.84
CA GLN A 36 -3.03 3.55 -4.23
C GLN A 36 -3.17 4.77 -5.14
N ALA A 37 -4.10 5.66 -4.80
CA ALA A 37 -4.32 7.00 -5.33
C ALA A 37 -4.52 7.97 -4.16
N TYR A 38 -4.44 9.27 -4.44
CA TYR A 38 -4.83 10.34 -3.51
C TYR A 38 -5.21 11.59 -4.32
N PRO A 39 -5.91 12.58 -3.73
CA PRO A 39 -6.37 13.75 -4.46
C PRO A 39 -5.20 14.57 -5.03
N GLY A 40 -5.30 14.85 -6.33
CA GLY A 40 -4.41 15.74 -7.05
C GLY A 40 -4.49 17.17 -6.55
N SER A 41 -3.36 17.89 -6.62
CA SER A 41 -3.34 19.33 -6.40
C SER A 41 -2.45 20.00 -7.43
N SER A 42 -3.05 20.89 -8.24
CA SER A 42 -2.39 21.70 -9.27
C SER A 42 -1.46 22.81 -8.74
N SER A 43 -1.09 22.78 -7.45
CA SER A 43 -0.44 23.87 -6.71
C SER A 43 1.06 24.10 -7.02
N ALA A 44 1.51 23.87 -8.25
CA ALA A 44 2.95 23.94 -8.60
C ALA A 44 3.32 24.41 -10.03
N ARG A 45 2.76 25.51 -10.54
CA ARG A 45 3.61 26.44 -11.32
C ARG A 45 3.25 27.91 -11.09
N THR A 46 4.22 28.64 -10.56
CA THR A 46 4.09 30.08 -10.29
C THR A 46 3.88 30.89 -11.56
N THR A 47 2.99 31.89 -11.42
CA THR A 47 2.63 32.99 -12.34
C THR A 47 1.69 32.70 -13.52
N ASP A 48 2.08 31.96 -14.56
CA ASP A 48 1.53 32.27 -15.91
C ASP A 48 0.39 31.39 -16.50
N ALA A 49 0.10 30.17 -16.01
CA ALA A 49 -0.99 29.32 -16.53
C ALA A 49 -1.43 28.23 -15.52
N ALA A 50 -2.74 27.97 -15.42
CA ALA A 50 -3.26 26.78 -14.74
C ALA A 50 -3.10 25.57 -15.67
N LEU A 51 -2.24 24.63 -15.28
CA LEU A 51 -1.75 23.57 -16.18
C LEU A 51 -2.69 22.37 -16.28
N ASN A 52 -3.70 22.31 -15.42
CA ASN A 52 -4.61 21.19 -15.29
C ASN A 52 -6.05 21.55 -15.71
N GLU A 53 -6.33 22.71 -16.32
CA GLU A 53 -7.72 23.11 -16.63
C GLU A 53 -8.24 22.55 -17.96
N CYS A 54 -9.51 22.10 -18.02
CA CYS A 54 -10.13 21.65 -19.26
C CYS A 54 -10.66 22.83 -20.09
N TRP A 55 -10.38 22.78 -21.39
CA TRP A 55 -10.71 23.81 -22.36
C TRP A 55 -12.12 23.58 -22.93
N LEU A 56 -13.13 24.21 -22.32
CA LEU A 56 -14.53 24.16 -22.77
C LEU A 56 -14.83 24.96 -24.07
N GLY A 57 -13.83 25.18 -24.92
CA GLY A 57 -13.94 25.84 -26.22
C GLY A 57 -14.36 27.31 -26.15
N TYR A 58 -15.66 27.59 -26.39
CA TYR A 58 -16.24 28.94 -26.32
C TYR A 58 -16.62 29.38 -24.91
N LEU A 59 -16.70 28.43 -23.98
CA LEU A 59 -16.85 28.71 -22.55
C LEU A 59 -15.46 28.95 -21.93
N PRO A 60 -15.37 29.64 -20.77
CA PRO A 60 -14.12 29.70 -20.02
C PRO A 60 -13.65 28.30 -19.62
N GLN A 61 -12.38 28.20 -19.27
CA GLN A 61 -11.78 26.99 -18.72
C GLN A 61 -12.60 26.45 -17.54
N SER A 62 -12.79 25.13 -17.47
CA SER A 62 -13.29 24.45 -16.27
C SER A 62 -12.15 24.19 -15.28
N GLY A 63 -12.48 23.63 -14.11
CA GLY A 63 -11.50 23.30 -13.07
C GLY A 63 -10.51 22.20 -13.49
N ASP A 64 -9.78 21.70 -12.49
CA ASP A 64 -8.73 20.70 -12.68
C ASP A 64 -9.26 19.41 -13.34
N VAL A 65 -8.45 18.88 -14.27
CA VAL A 65 -8.61 17.66 -15.10
C VAL A 65 -7.73 16.53 -14.58
N ILE A 66 -6.87 16.86 -13.62
CA ILE A 66 -6.13 15.88 -12.83
C ILE A 66 -6.55 16.15 -11.40
N SER A 67 -7.64 15.52 -10.98
CA SER A 67 -8.18 15.55 -9.62
C SER A 67 -7.68 14.37 -8.78
N SER A 68 -7.05 13.36 -9.38
CA SER A 68 -6.37 12.26 -8.66
C SER A 68 -4.96 11.96 -9.19
N VAL A 69 -4.08 11.44 -8.33
CA VAL A 69 -2.69 11.09 -8.71
C VAL A 69 -2.22 9.76 -8.10
N PRO A 70 -1.24 9.05 -8.71
CA PRO A 70 -0.78 7.77 -8.21
C PRO A 70 -0.13 7.87 -6.83
N GLY A 71 -0.58 7.00 -5.93
CA GLY A 71 0.05 6.73 -4.63
C GLY A 71 1.49 6.27 -4.78
N ILE A 72 2.35 6.74 -3.88
CA ILE A 72 3.79 6.46 -3.87
C ILE A 72 4.23 6.17 -2.44
N LEU A 73 4.81 4.98 -2.20
CA LEU A 73 5.60 4.74 -1.00
C LEU A 73 7.03 5.22 -1.25
N CYS A 74 7.39 6.36 -0.65
CA CYS A 74 8.73 6.90 -0.63
C CYS A 74 9.38 6.66 0.74
N ILE A 75 10.58 6.08 0.74
CA ILE A 75 11.40 5.82 1.92
C ILE A 75 12.61 6.73 1.84
N ASP A 76 12.63 7.85 2.59
CA ASP A 76 13.81 8.72 2.69
C ASP A 76 14.64 8.36 3.93
N PRO A 77 15.85 7.79 3.81
CA PRO A 77 16.72 7.53 4.96
C PRO A 77 17.14 8.80 5.71
N GLY A 78 17.06 9.99 5.10
CA GLY A 78 17.46 11.29 5.64
C GLY A 78 18.97 11.49 5.77
N CYS A 79 19.71 10.44 6.11
CA CYS A 79 21.17 10.43 6.23
C CYS A 79 21.74 9.03 5.95
N GLN A 80 23.07 8.91 5.81
CA GLN A 80 23.74 7.60 5.60
C GLN A 80 23.46 6.58 6.73
N SER A 81 23.10 7.07 7.93
CA SER A 81 22.72 6.27 9.09
C SER A 81 21.20 6.13 9.29
N TRP A 82 20.38 6.25 8.24
CA TRP A 82 18.92 6.04 8.31
C TRP A 82 18.21 6.85 9.40
N CYS A 83 18.58 8.13 9.51
CA CYS A 83 18.12 9.02 10.57
C CYS A 83 16.60 9.02 10.76
N ASN A 84 15.84 9.09 9.66
CA ASN A 84 14.38 9.15 9.70
C ASN A 84 13.69 7.86 10.24
N TYR A 85 14.43 6.75 10.35
CA TYR A 85 13.91 5.42 10.70
C TYR A 85 14.56 4.81 11.96
N VAL A 86 15.33 5.60 12.70
CA VAL A 86 15.86 5.27 14.02
C VAL A 86 15.22 6.22 15.02
N GLY A 87 13.94 6.01 15.31
CA GLY A 87 13.15 6.85 16.19
C GLY A 87 13.67 6.83 17.62
N ALA A 88 14.00 5.67 18.18
CA ALA A 88 14.31 5.60 19.62
C ALA A 88 15.61 6.33 19.97
N ALA A 89 16.72 6.04 19.28
CA ALA A 89 18.00 6.71 19.53
C ALA A 89 18.05 8.18 19.06
N GLN A 90 17.03 8.70 18.38
CA GLN A 90 16.93 10.13 18.04
C GLN A 90 15.90 10.92 18.86
N GLN A 91 14.84 10.27 19.34
CA GLN A 91 13.74 10.94 20.06
C GLN A 91 13.84 10.78 21.58
N VAL A 92 14.35 9.64 22.08
CA VAL A 92 14.46 9.37 23.53
C VAL A 92 15.72 10.02 24.10
N ASP A 93 16.87 9.84 23.45
CA ASP A 93 18.11 10.57 23.76
C ASP A 93 18.95 10.82 22.49
N PRO A 94 18.81 11.99 21.83
CA PRO A 94 19.56 12.33 20.61
C PRO A 94 21.08 12.44 20.81
N THR A 95 21.60 12.32 22.04
CA THR A 95 23.05 12.28 22.29
C THR A 95 23.63 10.86 22.15
N VAL A 96 22.77 9.83 22.09
CA VAL A 96 23.19 8.43 21.90
C VAL A 96 23.57 8.18 20.45
N SER A 97 24.88 8.12 20.18
CA SER A 97 25.39 7.68 18.88
C SER A 97 25.01 6.22 18.62
N TYR A 98 24.66 5.88 17.39
CA TYR A 98 24.34 4.52 16.97
C TYR A 98 25.05 4.16 15.66
N THR A 99 25.01 2.87 15.29
CA THR A 99 25.55 2.36 14.02
C THR A 99 24.60 1.34 13.44
N ILE A 100 24.13 1.59 12.22
CA ILE A 100 23.33 0.63 11.44
C ILE A 100 24.16 -0.64 11.23
N LYS A 101 23.59 -1.80 11.58
CA LYS A 101 24.18 -3.13 11.37
C LYS A 101 23.61 -3.80 10.15
N ASN A 102 22.30 -3.67 9.94
CA ASN A 102 21.60 -4.23 8.80
C ASN A 102 20.31 -3.43 8.55
N THR A 103 19.91 -3.35 7.28
CA THR A 103 18.60 -2.86 6.87
C THR A 103 17.96 -3.94 6.01
N THR A 104 16.66 -4.17 6.13
CA THR A 104 15.96 -5.18 5.34
C THR A 104 14.56 -4.69 5.02
N LEU A 105 14.21 -4.65 3.73
CA LEU A 105 12.86 -4.36 3.27
C LEU A 105 12.25 -5.66 2.75
N VAL A 106 11.11 -6.06 3.31
CA VAL A 106 10.30 -7.17 2.83
C VAL A 106 8.98 -6.60 2.31
N LYS A 107 8.70 -6.74 1.02
CA LYS A 107 7.38 -6.54 0.45
C LYS A 107 6.66 -7.89 0.39
N VAL A 108 5.44 -7.97 0.90
CA VAL A 108 4.55 -9.14 0.76
C VAL A 108 3.24 -8.70 0.11
N THR A 109 2.98 -9.24 -1.08
CA THR A 109 1.73 -9.08 -1.83
C THR A 109 0.84 -10.29 -1.56
N PRO A 110 -0.39 -10.13 -1.02
CA PRO A 110 -1.28 -11.24 -0.70
C PRO A 110 -1.77 -12.00 -1.96
N ASN A 111 -2.46 -13.12 -1.77
CA ASN A 111 -3.10 -13.87 -2.86
C ASN A 111 -4.58 -13.54 -2.94
N HIS A 112 -5.05 -13.14 -4.12
CA HIS A 112 -6.46 -12.92 -4.45
C HIS A 112 -6.85 -13.80 -5.63
N VAL A 113 -7.75 -14.75 -5.37
CA VAL A 113 -8.13 -15.81 -6.34
C VAL A 113 -9.06 -15.29 -7.45
N GLN A 114 -9.64 -14.09 -7.26
CA GLN A 114 -10.67 -13.51 -8.13
C GLN A 114 -10.16 -13.11 -9.53
N CYS A 115 -8.85 -12.85 -9.68
CA CYS A 115 -8.29 -12.33 -10.93
C CYS A 115 -7.43 -13.35 -11.69
N LYS A 116 -8.05 -14.03 -12.65
CA LYS A 116 -7.36 -14.92 -13.58
C LYS A 116 -7.71 -14.60 -15.01
N MET A 117 -6.72 -14.69 -15.90
CA MET A 117 -6.98 -14.75 -17.35
C MET A 117 -7.35 -16.17 -17.77
N ASP A 118 -7.75 -16.30 -19.04
CA ASP A 118 -7.86 -17.58 -19.72
C ASP A 118 -6.59 -18.43 -19.51
N GLY A 119 -6.76 -19.63 -18.94
CA GLY A 119 -5.65 -20.56 -18.70
C GLY A 119 -5.03 -20.52 -17.29
N ASP A 120 -5.77 -20.07 -16.27
CA ASP A 120 -5.38 -20.09 -14.84
C ASP A 120 -4.26 -19.11 -14.43
N THR A 121 -3.77 -18.26 -15.34
CA THR A 121 -2.75 -17.23 -15.05
C THR A 121 -3.32 -16.13 -14.15
N GLU A 122 -2.76 -15.97 -12.94
CA GLU A 122 -3.07 -14.86 -12.03
C GLU A 122 -2.60 -13.52 -12.63
N ILE A 123 -3.50 -12.55 -12.79
CA ILE A 123 -3.19 -11.21 -13.33
C ILE A 123 -2.35 -10.41 -12.32
N LEU A 124 -2.72 -10.49 -11.03
CA LEU A 124 -2.04 -9.84 -9.91
C LEU A 124 -1.51 -10.93 -8.96
N PRO A 125 -0.39 -11.59 -9.30
CA PRO A 125 0.08 -12.77 -8.58
C PRO A 125 0.66 -12.42 -7.21
N SER A 126 0.39 -13.29 -6.24
CA SER A 126 1.01 -13.20 -4.92
C SER A 126 2.54 -13.35 -5.00
N HIS A 127 3.28 -12.51 -4.30
CA HIS A 127 4.74 -12.53 -4.33
C HIS A 127 5.36 -11.92 -3.07
N THR A 128 6.61 -12.30 -2.79
CA THR A 128 7.42 -11.70 -1.72
C THR A 128 8.76 -11.24 -2.28
N ILE A 129 9.10 -9.98 -2.07
CA ILE A 129 10.39 -9.39 -2.44
C ILE A 129 11.14 -9.05 -1.16
N THR A 130 12.36 -9.57 -1.03
CA THR A 130 13.25 -9.26 0.09
C THR A 130 14.49 -8.55 -0.43
N GLN A 131 14.79 -7.39 0.14
CA GLN A 131 15.99 -6.59 -0.16
C GLN A 131 16.76 -6.33 1.13
N GLN A 132 18.09 -6.38 1.08
CA GLN A 132 18.93 -6.30 2.29
C GLN A 132 20.18 -5.46 2.07
N GLY A 133 20.47 -4.61 3.05
CA GLY A 133 21.68 -3.79 3.14
C GLY A 133 21.60 -2.48 2.38
N THR A 134 22.51 -1.57 2.71
CA THR A 134 22.70 -0.29 2.01
C THR A 134 23.75 -0.44 0.91
N PRO A 135 23.51 0.07 -0.32
CA PRO A 135 22.35 0.81 -0.83
C PRO A 135 21.30 -0.09 -1.54
N ASN A 136 21.26 -1.40 -1.28
CA ASN A 136 20.51 -2.38 -2.07
C ASN A 136 18.98 -2.41 -1.83
N ILE A 137 18.42 -1.42 -1.13
CA ILE A 137 16.97 -1.30 -0.89
C ILE A 137 16.38 -0.29 -1.86
N ARG A 138 15.30 -0.68 -2.53
CA ARG A 138 14.49 0.21 -3.37
C ARG A 138 13.68 1.14 -2.47
N LEU A 139 13.99 2.43 -2.56
CA LEU A 139 13.44 3.50 -1.72
C LEU A 139 12.12 4.10 -2.24
N TRP A 140 11.60 3.62 -3.37
CA TRP A 140 10.45 4.24 -4.04
C TRP A 140 9.61 3.22 -4.78
N TRP A 141 8.33 3.12 -4.45
CA TRP A 141 7.37 2.16 -5.02
C TRP A 141 6.09 2.89 -5.45
N PRO A 142 5.65 2.76 -6.73
CA PRO A 142 4.32 3.20 -7.13
C PRO A 142 3.27 2.23 -6.54
N LEU A 143 2.13 2.75 -6.10
CA LEU A 143 1.11 1.99 -5.38
C LEU A 143 -0.17 1.74 -6.21
N MET A 144 -0.33 2.40 -7.35
CA MET A 144 -1.54 2.35 -8.20
C MET A 144 -2.06 0.93 -8.51
N TYR A 145 -1.16 -0.02 -8.78
CA TYR A 145 -1.50 -1.44 -9.02
C TYR A 145 -1.14 -2.36 -7.85
N GLU A 146 -0.69 -1.82 -6.71
CA GLU A 146 -0.44 -2.62 -5.51
C GLU A 146 -1.78 -2.94 -4.84
N ILE A 147 -2.12 -4.23 -4.76
CA ILE A 147 -3.39 -4.67 -4.18
C ILE A 147 -3.48 -4.33 -2.68
N PRO A 148 -4.68 -4.04 -2.13
CA PRO A 148 -4.85 -3.81 -0.71
C PRO A 148 -4.40 -5.02 0.13
N GLY A 149 -3.92 -4.76 1.33
CA GLY A 149 -3.27 -5.77 2.17
C GLY A 149 -1.81 -6.07 1.79
N THR A 150 -1.29 -5.52 0.68
CA THR A 150 0.16 -5.53 0.40
C THR A 150 0.90 -4.83 1.52
N THR A 151 1.94 -5.45 2.08
CA THR A 151 2.73 -4.88 3.17
C THR A 151 4.17 -4.62 2.74
N PHE A 152 4.73 -3.50 3.19
CA PHE A 152 6.14 -3.16 3.09
C PHE A 152 6.70 -3.07 4.52
N THR A 153 7.53 -4.02 4.91
CA THR A 153 8.16 -4.08 6.24
C THR A 153 9.64 -3.73 6.13
N LEU A 154 10.00 -2.51 6.53
CA LEU A 154 11.38 -2.08 6.71
C LEU A 154 11.83 -2.39 8.13
N THR A 155 12.78 -3.31 8.28
CA THR A 155 13.46 -3.61 9.55
C THR A 155 14.84 -2.97 9.57
N ILE A 156 15.08 -2.11 10.56
CA ILE A 156 16.37 -1.47 10.84
C ILE A 156 16.98 -2.12 12.08
N LEU A 157 18.10 -2.82 11.91
CA LEU A 157 18.91 -3.34 13.01
C LEU A 157 20.08 -2.38 13.23
N TYR A 158 20.17 -1.79 14.42
CA TYR A 158 21.27 -0.92 14.80
C TYR A 158 21.84 -1.30 16.17
N GLY A 159 22.99 -0.73 16.52
CA GLY A 159 23.59 -0.90 17.84
C GLY A 159 24.20 0.38 18.38
N THR A 160 24.27 0.45 19.70
CA THR A 160 24.69 1.59 20.52
C THR A 160 25.96 1.23 21.29
N PRO A 161 26.86 2.20 21.61
CA PRO A 161 28.12 1.94 22.32
C PRO A 161 27.91 1.76 23.83
N THR A 162 26.79 2.26 24.35
CA THR A 162 26.35 2.21 25.75
C THR A 162 25.05 1.45 25.84
N LEU A 163 24.74 0.88 27.01
CA LEU A 163 23.39 0.39 27.27
C LEU A 163 22.39 1.53 27.10
N PHE A 164 21.42 1.33 26.23
CA PHE A 164 20.38 2.29 25.89
C PHE A 164 19.02 1.63 26.04
N ASP A 165 18.04 2.44 26.42
CA ASP A 165 16.66 2.03 26.70
C ASP A 165 15.79 2.63 25.59
N ASP A 166 15.31 1.80 24.67
CA ASP A 166 14.66 2.24 23.43
C ASP A 166 13.13 2.40 23.52
N ASP A 167 12.51 1.84 24.57
CA ASP A 167 11.07 2.01 24.86
C ASP A 167 10.78 2.59 26.27
N GLY A 168 11.78 2.74 27.12
CA GLY A 168 11.70 3.39 28.43
C GLY A 168 11.07 2.47 29.49
N PRO A 169 9.91 2.80 30.08
CA PRO A 169 9.20 1.89 30.97
C PRO A 169 8.50 0.74 30.22
N GLY A 170 8.94 0.41 29.00
CA GLY A 170 8.35 -0.59 28.12
C GLY A 170 8.79 -2.03 28.43
N PRO A 171 8.45 -2.98 27.55
CA PRO A 171 8.84 -4.39 27.71
C PRO A 171 10.34 -4.67 27.50
N ASN A 172 11.09 -3.80 26.83
CA ASN A 172 12.51 -4.05 26.54
C ASN A 172 13.41 -3.61 27.73
N PRO A 173 14.33 -4.47 28.21
CA PRO A 173 15.39 -4.02 29.08
C PRO A 173 16.47 -3.27 28.28
N PRO A 174 17.23 -2.35 28.91
CA PRO A 174 18.31 -1.64 28.23
C PRO A 174 19.30 -2.59 27.53
N ALA A 175 19.63 -2.28 26.28
CA ALA A 175 20.38 -3.13 25.36
C ALA A 175 21.48 -2.37 24.60
N TRP A 176 22.30 -3.10 23.83
CA TRP A 176 23.31 -2.54 22.91
C TRP A 176 22.92 -2.71 21.43
N VAL A 177 21.83 -3.40 21.17
CA VAL A 177 21.35 -3.81 19.85
C VAL A 177 19.84 -3.61 19.88
N HIS A 178 19.32 -2.99 18.84
CA HIS A 178 17.95 -2.48 18.79
C HIS A 178 17.36 -2.78 17.41
N VAL A 179 16.05 -2.96 17.36
CA VAL A 179 15.32 -3.26 16.13
C VAL A 179 14.12 -2.33 16.03
N GLU A 180 14.06 -1.54 14.96
CA GLU A 180 12.87 -0.79 14.59
C GLU A 180 12.24 -1.41 13.33
N GLN A 181 10.92 -1.57 13.34
CA GLN A 181 10.14 -2.09 12.22
C GLN A 181 9.10 -1.07 11.79
N TRP A 182 9.21 -0.62 10.55
CA TRP A 182 8.25 0.28 9.91
C TRP A 182 7.44 -0.53 8.90
N ILE A 183 6.13 -0.61 9.13
CA ILE A 183 5.20 -1.42 8.35
C ILE A 183 4.21 -0.48 7.68
N TRP A 184 4.29 -0.37 6.36
CA TRP A 184 3.26 0.27 5.54
C TRP A 184 2.36 -0.80 4.95
N THR A 185 1.06 -0.73 5.21
CA THR A 185 0.06 -1.60 4.58
C THR A 185 -0.69 -0.78 3.55
N VAL A 186 -0.80 -1.28 2.32
CA VAL A 186 -1.70 -0.71 1.30
C VAL A 186 -3.13 -0.92 1.77
N GLY A 187 -3.84 0.16 2.06
CA GLY A 187 -5.24 0.14 2.46
C GLY A 187 -6.14 0.66 1.34
N ILE A 188 -7.44 0.52 1.57
CA ILE A 188 -8.48 1.12 0.73
C ILE A 188 -9.70 1.47 1.59
N ASP A 189 -10.33 2.58 1.23
CA ASP A 189 -11.59 3.10 1.75
C ASP A 189 -12.38 3.73 0.58
N PHE A 190 -13.56 4.28 0.85
CA PHE A 190 -14.42 4.84 -0.19
C PHE A 190 -13.79 6.05 -0.91
N GLU A 191 -12.94 6.83 -0.23
CA GLU A 191 -12.26 8.00 -0.80
C GLU A 191 -11.13 7.54 -1.73
N SER A 192 -10.20 6.71 -1.23
CA SER A 192 -9.10 6.18 -2.05
C SER A 192 -9.53 5.28 -3.21
N LEU A 193 -10.69 4.60 -3.14
CA LEU A 193 -11.27 3.87 -4.28
C LEU A 193 -11.91 4.82 -5.31
N SER A 194 -12.57 5.90 -4.86
CA SER A 194 -13.05 7.00 -5.73
C SER A 194 -11.88 7.66 -6.48
N ASP A 195 -10.80 7.97 -5.76
CA ASP A 195 -9.57 8.52 -6.34
C ASP A 195 -8.91 7.54 -7.33
N THR A 196 -9.01 6.22 -7.08
CA THR A 196 -8.47 5.19 -7.97
C THR A 196 -9.27 5.07 -9.27
N LEU A 197 -10.60 5.21 -9.23
CA LEU A 197 -11.43 5.30 -10.44
C LEU A 197 -11.10 6.54 -11.25
N GLU A 198 -11.02 7.70 -10.60
CA GLU A 198 -10.68 8.97 -11.23
C GLU A 198 -9.29 8.89 -11.87
N LEU A 199 -8.31 8.35 -11.17
CA LEU A 199 -6.97 8.10 -11.70
C LEU A 199 -6.97 7.18 -12.94
N PHE A 200 -7.84 6.17 -12.97
CA PHE A 200 -8.00 5.27 -14.12
C PHE A 200 -8.78 5.91 -15.28
N HIS A 201 -9.61 6.91 -15.02
CA HIS A 201 -10.28 7.73 -16.04
C HIS A 201 -9.37 8.83 -16.60
N GLU A 202 -8.42 9.33 -15.82
CA GLU A 202 -7.51 10.42 -16.20
C GLU A 202 -6.23 9.94 -16.90
N LEU A 203 -5.62 8.81 -16.45
CA LEU A 203 -4.31 8.40 -16.94
C LEU A 203 -4.38 7.56 -18.23
N PRO A 204 -3.75 8.01 -19.34
CA PRO A 204 -3.60 7.18 -20.52
C PRO A 204 -2.62 6.04 -20.27
N PHE A 205 -2.88 4.87 -20.84
CA PHE A 205 -1.99 3.71 -20.72
C PHE A 205 -1.32 3.29 -22.03
N GLY A 206 -0.15 2.65 -21.90
CA GLY A 206 0.61 2.09 -23.01
C GLY A 206 0.97 3.12 -24.09
N GLN A 207 0.68 2.75 -25.35
CA GLN A 207 0.83 3.62 -26.53
C GLN A 207 -0.51 4.03 -27.13
N ASP A 208 -1.63 3.64 -26.50
CA ASP A 208 -2.95 3.76 -27.09
C ASP A 208 -3.55 5.17 -26.92
N GLU A 209 -2.98 5.98 -26.02
CA GLU A 209 -3.44 7.33 -25.67
C GLU A 209 -4.89 7.35 -25.10
N VAL A 210 -5.38 6.20 -24.61
CA VAL A 210 -6.70 5.99 -24.00
C VAL A 210 -6.58 5.79 -22.48
N PRO A 211 -7.48 6.34 -21.66
CA PRO A 211 -7.55 6.02 -20.24
C PRO A 211 -7.99 4.56 -19.96
N LEU A 212 -7.63 4.07 -18.77
CA LEU A 212 -7.95 2.71 -18.31
C LEU A 212 -9.46 2.47 -18.16
N ILE A 213 -10.22 3.51 -17.82
CA ILE A 213 -11.68 3.56 -17.93
C ILE A 213 -12.02 4.51 -19.08
N SER A 214 -12.53 3.96 -20.18
CA SER A 214 -12.74 4.67 -21.44
C SER A 214 -14.20 4.98 -21.76
N ASP A 215 -15.13 4.53 -20.90
CA ASP A 215 -16.56 4.72 -21.02
C ASP A 215 -17.04 5.79 -20.04
N GLU A 216 -17.44 6.96 -20.55
CA GLU A 216 -17.83 8.12 -19.72
C GLU A 216 -19.10 7.85 -18.88
N PRO A 217 -20.22 7.32 -19.46
CA PRO A 217 -21.39 6.94 -18.66
C PRO A 217 -21.11 5.91 -17.56
N LEU A 218 -20.25 4.93 -17.83
CA LEU A 218 -19.83 3.94 -16.84
C LEU A 218 -19.06 4.60 -15.69
N TYR A 219 -18.10 5.47 -16.00
CA TYR A 219 -17.32 6.19 -14.98
C TYR A 219 -18.24 6.97 -14.03
N GLU A 220 -19.17 7.77 -14.57
CA GLU A 220 -20.16 8.50 -13.76
C GLU A 220 -21.01 7.56 -12.90
N ALA A 221 -21.47 6.43 -13.46
CA ALA A 221 -22.27 5.44 -12.74
C ALA A 221 -21.50 4.77 -11.59
N LEU A 222 -20.24 4.39 -11.83
CA LEU A 222 -19.37 3.77 -10.83
C LEU A 222 -19.08 4.74 -9.66
N GLN A 223 -18.76 6.00 -9.95
CA GLN A 223 -18.56 7.03 -8.90
C GLN A 223 -19.84 7.25 -8.09
N LEU A 224 -21.01 7.31 -8.74
CA LEU A 224 -22.31 7.43 -8.04
C LEU A 224 -22.61 6.22 -7.15
N LYS A 225 -22.31 4.99 -7.59
CA LYS A 225 -22.48 3.76 -6.78
C LYS A 225 -21.57 3.78 -5.55
N LEU A 226 -20.30 4.18 -5.68
CA LEU A 226 -19.38 4.31 -4.52
C LEU A 226 -19.82 5.39 -3.54
N ALA A 227 -20.18 6.58 -4.02
CA ALA A 227 -20.63 7.67 -3.16
C ALA A 227 -21.89 7.28 -2.37
N ALA A 228 -22.83 6.57 -3.01
CA ALA A 228 -24.01 6.04 -2.35
C ALA A 228 -23.66 4.96 -1.30
N ALA A 229 -22.75 4.03 -1.63
CA ALA A 229 -22.29 2.99 -0.71
C ALA A 229 -21.58 3.58 0.53
N GLY A 230 -20.72 4.58 0.33
CA GLY A 230 -20.05 5.30 1.41
C GLY A 230 -21.03 6.06 2.31
N ALA A 231 -22.06 6.69 1.73
CA ALA A 231 -23.14 7.33 2.49
C ALA A 231 -23.95 6.31 3.32
N ALA A 232 -24.28 5.15 2.74
CA ALA A 232 -24.95 4.06 3.45
C ALA A 232 -24.09 3.51 4.60
N TYR A 233 -22.80 3.26 4.36
CA TYR A 233 -21.83 2.84 5.39
C TYR A 233 -21.74 3.85 6.55
N ASN A 234 -21.57 5.13 6.24
CA ASN A 234 -21.50 6.22 7.23
C ASN A 234 -22.80 6.39 8.03
N SER A 235 -23.95 5.97 7.48
CA SER A 235 -25.23 5.92 8.20
C SER A 235 -25.41 4.67 9.09
N GLY A 236 -24.50 3.70 8.99
CA GLY A 236 -24.57 2.41 9.68
C GLY A 236 -25.41 1.34 8.98
N ASP A 237 -25.93 1.62 7.77
CA ASP A 237 -26.67 0.64 6.96
C ASP A 237 -25.71 -0.21 6.11
N LEU A 238 -25.07 -1.16 6.79
CA LEU A 238 -24.15 -2.12 6.18
C LEU A 238 -24.84 -3.07 5.17
N ALA A 239 -26.17 -3.18 5.19
CA ALA A 239 -26.90 -4.01 4.25
C ALA A 239 -27.09 -3.28 2.91
N LEU A 240 -27.50 -2.01 2.97
CA LEU A 240 -27.59 -1.15 1.79
C LEU A 240 -26.21 -0.90 1.16
N ALA A 241 -25.18 -0.63 1.97
CA ALA A 241 -23.81 -0.47 1.49
C ALA A 241 -23.30 -1.73 0.77
N SER A 242 -23.62 -2.93 1.31
CA SER A 242 -23.27 -4.21 0.67
C SER A 242 -23.96 -4.42 -0.66
N PHE A 243 -25.24 -4.01 -0.79
CA PHE A 243 -25.97 -4.11 -2.04
C PHE A 243 -25.39 -3.17 -3.11
N MET A 244 -25.03 -1.93 -2.73
CA MET A 244 -24.43 -0.96 -3.64
C MET A 244 -23.02 -1.37 -4.11
N LEU A 245 -22.21 -1.95 -3.23
CA LEU A 245 -20.89 -2.47 -3.61
C LEU A 245 -20.98 -3.73 -4.49
N ALA A 246 -21.96 -4.61 -4.28
CA ALA A 246 -22.20 -5.74 -5.18
C ALA A 246 -22.70 -5.28 -6.57
N ASP A 247 -23.56 -4.26 -6.63
CA ASP A 247 -24.01 -3.63 -7.88
C ASP A 247 -22.87 -2.89 -8.59
N PHE A 248 -21.90 -2.35 -7.85
CA PHE A 248 -20.66 -1.82 -8.42
C PHE A 248 -19.78 -2.94 -9.01
N GLU A 249 -19.54 -4.02 -8.26
CA GLU A 249 -18.71 -5.16 -8.68
C GLU A 249 -19.25 -5.79 -9.97
N LEU A 250 -20.57 -5.98 -10.08
CA LEU A 250 -21.22 -6.50 -11.29
C LEU A 250 -21.05 -5.58 -12.51
N GLU A 251 -21.17 -4.26 -12.33
CA GLU A 251 -20.98 -3.30 -13.43
C GLU A 251 -19.52 -3.28 -13.92
N VAL A 252 -18.56 -3.39 -12.99
CA VAL A 252 -17.13 -3.56 -13.32
C VAL A 252 -16.92 -4.84 -14.12
N MET A 253 -17.46 -5.98 -13.65
CA MET A 253 -17.35 -7.27 -14.35
C MET A 253 -17.91 -7.25 -15.77
N ASP A 254 -19.11 -6.69 -15.97
CA ASP A 254 -19.77 -6.61 -17.28
C ASP A 254 -19.07 -5.63 -18.25
N ALA A 255 -18.26 -4.70 -17.73
CA ALA A 255 -17.52 -3.70 -18.50
C ALA A 255 -16.02 -4.01 -18.72
N CYS A 256 -15.49 -5.13 -18.23
CA CYS A 256 -14.10 -5.51 -18.47
C CYS A 256 -13.83 -5.76 -19.97
N ILE A 257 -12.78 -5.14 -20.52
CA ILE A 257 -12.28 -5.39 -21.89
C ILE A 257 -10.83 -5.90 -21.86
N ASP A 258 -10.54 -6.90 -22.69
CA ASP A 258 -9.21 -7.54 -22.79
C ASP A 258 -8.19 -6.72 -23.60
N SER A 259 -8.70 -5.78 -24.41
CA SER A 259 -7.93 -5.03 -25.40
C SER A 259 -8.55 -3.67 -25.69
N SER A 260 -7.69 -2.66 -25.88
CA SER A 260 -8.10 -1.29 -26.24
C SER A 260 -8.68 -1.23 -27.66
N PRO A 261 -9.70 -0.40 -27.93
CA PRO A 261 -10.16 -0.15 -29.28
C PRO A 261 -9.09 0.63 -30.07
N SER A 262 -8.77 0.20 -31.29
CA SER A 262 -7.77 0.86 -32.15
C SER A 262 -8.16 2.27 -32.62
N PHE A 263 -9.41 2.66 -32.41
CA PHE A 263 -9.94 4.01 -32.59
C PHE A 263 -10.86 4.33 -31.40
N PRO A 264 -10.32 4.87 -30.30
CA PRO A 264 -11.11 5.20 -29.13
C PRO A 264 -12.19 6.23 -29.48
N ASN A 265 -13.44 5.88 -29.17
CA ASN A 265 -14.56 6.79 -29.18
C ASN A 265 -15.22 6.68 -27.80
N PRO A 266 -15.16 7.70 -26.92
CA PRO A 266 -15.61 7.63 -25.51
C PRO A 266 -17.09 7.26 -25.27
N THR A 267 -17.87 7.10 -26.34
CA THR A 267 -19.29 6.72 -26.33
C THR A 267 -19.63 5.64 -27.38
N GLY A 268 -18.61 4.95 -27.89
CA GLY A 268 -18.73 3.99 -28.99
C GLY A 268 -18.58 2.52 -28.56
N PRO A 269 -18.96 1.56 -29.41
CA PRO A 269 -18.72 0.14 -29.14
C PRO A 269 -17.22 -0.14 -28.94
N GLY A 270 -16.87 -0.81 -27.84
CA GLY A 270 -15.48 -1.13 -27.49
C GLY A 270 -14.86 -0.21 -26.43
N THR A 271 -15.64 0.68 -25.81
CA THR A 271 -15.29 1.30 -24.52
C THR A 271 -15.53 0.33 -23.36
N GLY A 272 -14.89 0.60 -22.22
CA GLY A 272 -14.98 -0.22 -21.01
C GLY A 272 -13.78 0.00 -20.09
N ILE A 273 -13.51 -0.99 -19.23
CA ILE A 273 -12.41 -0.99 -18.26
C ILE A 273 -11.31 -1.95 -18.72
N ALA A 274 -10.10 -1.45 -18.93
CA ALA A 274 -8.97 -2.25 -19.38
C ALA A 274 -8.63 -3.39 -18.38
N ASN A 275 -8.39 -4.59 -18.90
CA ASN A 275 -8.04 -5.76 -18.11
C ASN A 275 -7.05 -6.68 -18.84
N SER A 276 -5.78 -6.27 -18.89
CA SER A 276 -4.67 -7.04 -19.47
C SER A 276 -3.54 -7.29 -18.46
N GLU A 277 -2.53 -8.09 -18.83
CA GLU A 277 -1.34 -8.32 -17.97
C GLU A 277 -0.60 -7.03 -17.61
N GLU A 278 -0.58 -6.04 -18.51
CA GLU A 278 0.09 -4.75 -18.29
C GLU A 278 -0.81 -3.76 -17.56
N ASN A 279 -2.13 -3.83 -17.80
CA ASN A 279 -3.12 -2.86 -17.35
C ASN A 279 -4.33 -3.57 -16.73
N PRO A 280 -4.21 -4.03 -15.47
CA PRO A 280 -5.19 -4.91 -14.82
C PRO A 280 -6.30 -4.13 -14.11
N ALA A 281 -6.77 -3.01 -14.67
CA ALA A 281 -7.63 -2.05 -13.97
C ALA A 281 -8.97 -2.69 -13.53
N CYS A 282 -9.62 -3.48 -14.39
CA CYS A 282 -10.89 -4.13 -14.03
C CYS A 282 -10.72 -5.13 -12.88
N CYS A 283 -9.72 -6.02 -12.98
CA CYS A 283 -9.30 -6.91 -11.90
C CYS A 283 -9.02 -6.16 -10.58
N LYS A 284 -8.24 -5.08 -10.67
CA LYS A 284 -7.78 -4.28 -9.54
C LYS A 284 -8.98 -3.71 -8.77
N LEU A 285 -9.95 -3.12 -9.47
CA LEU A 285 -11.18 -2.57 -8.87
C LEU A 285 -12.03 -3.64 -8.16
N MET A 286 -12.13 -4.86 -8.70
CA MET A 286 -12.84 -5.96 -8.03
C MET A 286 -12.16 -6.36 -6.71
N ILE A 287 -10.83 -6.53 -6.73
CA ILE A 287 -10.05 -6.84 -5.52
C ILE A 287 -10.18 -5.73 -4.47
N ASP A 288 -10.19 -4.47 -4.89
CA ASP A 288 -10.35 -3.33 -3.99
C ASP A 288 -11.71 -3.36 -3.27
N VAL A 289 -12.79 -3.65 -4.00
CA VAL A 289 -14.14 -3.78 -3.44
C VAL A 289 -14.25 -5.00 -2.51
N GLU A 290 -13.69 -6.15 -2.88
CA GLU A 290 -13.65 -7.32 -2.00
C GLU A 290 -12.93 -6.99 -0.69
N PHE A 291 -11.76 -6.34 -0.76
CA PHE A 291 -11.03 -5.95 0.44
C PHE A 291 -11.83 -4.94 1.28
N LEU A 292 -12.46 -3.94 0.64
CA LEU A 292 -13.28 -2.95 1.33
C LEU A 292 -14.43 -3.61 2.10
N LEU A 293 -15.14 -4.56 1.48
CA LEU A 293 -16.19 -5.38 2.12
C LEU A 293 -15.63 -6.16 3.33
N GLN A 294 -14.52 -6.86 3.15
CA GLN A 294 -13.90 -7.69 4.19
C GLN A 294 -13.39 -6.87 5.38
N PHE A 295 -12.73 -5.73 5.12
CA PHE A 295 -12.08 -4.88 6.12
C PHE A 295 -13.09 -4.06 6.94
N THR A 296 -14.12 -3.51 6.29
CA THR A 296 -15.18 -2.74 6.96
C THR A 296 -16.24 -3.63 7.65
N GLY A 297 -16.32 -4.91 7.27
CA GLY A 297 -17.37 -5.83 7.73
C GLY A 297 -18.73 -5.61 7.05
N ILE A 298 -18.79 -4.80 5.98
CA ILE A 298 -19.97 -4.68 5.12
C ILE A 298 -20.33 -6.08 4.57
N GLY A 299 -21.63 -6.39 4.49
CA GLY A 299 -22.12 -7.70 4.02
C GLY A 299 -21.91 -8.87 4.99
N GLN A 300 -21.13 -8.72 6.07
CA GLN A 300 -21.00 -9.78 7.07
C GLN A 300 -22.21 -9.81 8.03
N PRO A 301 -22.78 -10.98 8.33
CA PRO A 301 -23.85 -11.09 9.31
C PRO A 301 -23.32 -10.70 10.69
N LYS A 302 -24.03 -9.78 11.38
CA LYS A 302 -23.73 -9.44 12.78
C LYS A 302 -23.76 -10.72 13.63
N LYS A 303 -22.62 -11.05 14.24
CA LYS A 303 -22.46 -12.16 15.19
C LYS A 303 -23.15 -11.85 16.52
#